data_AF-A0A918F8T6-F1
#
_entry.id   AF-A0A918F8T6-F1
#
_cell.length_a   1.000
_cell.length_b   1.000
_cell.length_c   1.000
_cell.angle_alpha   90.00
_cell.angle_beta   90.00
_cell.angle_gamma   90.00
#
_symmetry.space_group_name_H-M   'P 1'
#
loop_
_entity.id
_entity.type
_entity.pdbx_description
1 polymer ?
#
loop_
_entity_poly.entity_id
_entity_poly.type
_entity_poly.pdbx_seq_one_letter_code
_entity_poly.pdbx_strand_id
1 'polypeptide(L)'
;MSDEIMFARFSLLHPRMIIAVTHFAFGLVCLLRINLSELFRAYVPFANMGAWGVGLIALAFVLTFAPRASLLLMTAQLVSATAFFIIVGLLTLGVGLLPTAATISVLGCTSLLLFFRSFRQWLDTQLWYLNRRARAPRWLERTRVFRWLRQRFGRDG
;
A
#
# COMPACT_ATOMS: atom_id res chain seq x y z
N MET A 1 20.30 15.92 -9.45
CA MET A 1 19.04 15.31 -9.93
C MET A 1 18.48 14.26 -8.93
N SER A 2 18.82 14.35 -7.65
CA SER A 2 18.37 13.45 -6.57
C SER A 2 17.25 14.06 -5.72
N ASP A 3 17.28 15.37 -5.52
CA ASP A 3 16.48 16.02 -4.49
C ASP A 3 15.03 16.23 -4.94
N GLU A 4 14.79 16.57 -6.21
CA GLU A 4 13.44 16.66 -6.77
C GLU A 4 12.69 15.33 -6.70
N ILE A 5 13.38 14.19 -6.88
CA ILE A 5 12.77 12.86 -6.78
C ILE A 5 12.42 12.53 -5.33
N MET A 6 13.26 12.95 -4.38
CA MET A 6 12.96 12.81 -2.94
C MET A 6 11.80 13.71 -2.51
N PHE A 7 11.79 14.99 -2.89
CA PHE A 7 10.71 15.92 -2.53
C PHE A 7 9.37 15.54 -3.19
N ALA A 8 9.37 15.04 -4.43
CA ALA A 8 8.16 14.53 -5.08
C ALA A 8 7.55 13.32 -4.36
N ARG A 9 8.33 12.57 -3.57
CA ARG A 9 7.84 11.44 -2.77
C ARG A 9 7.00 11.86 -1.56
N PHE A 10 7.29 13.05 -1.02
CA PHE A 10 6.63 13.62 0.17
C PHE A 10 5.68 14.77 -0.17
N SER A 11 5.41 15.02 -1.45
CA SER A 11 4.39 15.99 -1.84
C SER A 11 3.06 15.65 -1.17
N LEU A 12 2.56 16.58 -0.35
CA LEU A 12 1.29 16.44 0.36
C LEU A 12 0.10 16.27 -0.61
N LEU A 13 0.25 16.74 -1.85
CA LEU A 13 -0.76 16.61 -2.90
C LEU A 13 -0.76 15.20 -3.54
N HIS A 14 0.23 14.36 -3.24
CA HIS A 14 0.26 13.00 -3.74
C HIS A 14 -0.83 12.18 -3.03
N PRO A 15 -1.74 11.48 -3.75
CA PRO A 15 -2.87 10.76 -3.14
C PRO A 15 -2.49 9.79 -2.02
N ARG A 16 -1.34 9.11 -2.17
CA ARG A 16 -0.76 8.25 -1.13
C ARG A 16 -0.49 8.97 0.20
N MET A 17 0.01 10.20 0.16
CA MET A 17 0.31 10.98 1.36
C MET A 17 -0.98 11.41 2.06
N ILE A 18 -2.00 11.80 1.30
CA ILE A 18 -3.34 12.11 1.82
C ILE A 18 -3.91 10.89 2.56
N ILE A 19 -3.84 9.71 1.94
CA ILE A 19 -4.29 8.45 2.56
C ILE A 19 -3.48 8.13 3.82
N ALA A 20 -2.16 8.25 3.78
CA ALA A 20 -1.29 7.99 4.93
C ALA A 20 -1.60 8.93 6.11
N VAL A 21 -1.73 10.24 5.85
CA VAL A 21 -2.10 11.23 6.86
C VAL A 21 -3.47 10.94 7.44
N THR A 22 -4.43 10.52 6.61
CA THR A 22 -5.77 10.15 7.08
C THR A 22 -5.73 8.96 8.03
N HIS A 23 -5.00 7.89 7.69
CA HIS A 23 -4.80 6.74 8.57
C HIS A 23 -4.06 7.11 9.86
N PHE A 24 -3.06 7.99 9.77
CA PHE A 24 -2.33 8.46 10.94
C PHE A 24 -3.23 9.25 11.90
N ALA A 25 -4.00 10.21 11.38
CA ALA A 25 -4.92 11.01 12.16
C ALA A 25 -6.03 10.15 12.80
N PHE A 26 -6.63 9.24 12.02
CA PHE A 26 -7.65 8.32 12.54
C PHE A 26 -7.06 7.37 13.59
N GLY A 27 -5.85 6.86 13.35
CA GLY A 27 -5.14 6.01 14.29
C GLY A 27 -4.83 6.71 15.62
N LEU A 28 -4.43 7.98 15.58
CA LEU A 28 -4.26 8.81 16.77
C LEU A 28 -5.57 9.01 17.52
N VAL A 29 -6.68 9.27 16.82
CA VAL A 29 -8.00 9.38 17.43
C VAL A 29 -8.38 8.09 18.18
N CYS A 30 -8.17 6.93 17.57
CA CYS A 30 -8.43 5.64 18.21
C CYS A 30 -7.52 5.36 19.41
N LEU A 31 -6.24 5.78 19.33
CA LEU A 31 -5.23 5.50 20.35
C LEU A 31 -5.36 6.42 21.57
N LEU A 32 -5.57 7.71 21.33
CA LEU A 32 -5.70 8.72 22.38
C LEU A 32 -7.04 8.61 23.12
N ARG A 33 -7.97 7.77 22.63
CA ARG A 33 -9.31 7.58 23.19
C ARG A 33 -9.95 8.92 23.56
N ILE A 34 -9.82 9.91 22.67
CA ILE A 34 -10.57 11.15 22.82
C ILE A 34 -12.03 10.70 22.91
N ASN A 35 -12.76 11.12 23.95
CA ASN A 35 -14.15 10.74 24.24
C ASN A 35 -15.14 11.26 23.18
N LEU A 36 -14.78 11.17 21.90
CA LEU A 36 -15.59 11.44 20.74
C LEU A 36 -16.82 10.54 20.71
N SER A 37 -16.77 9.33 21.29
CA SER A 37 -17.97 8.50 21.45
C SER A 37 -18.99 9.10 22.41
N GLU A 38 -18.55 9.87 23.41
CA GLU A 38 -19.45 10.58 24.34
C GLU A 38 -20.01 11.85 23.70
N LEU A 39 -19.23 12.52 22.85
CA LEU A 39 -19.62 13.73 22.13
C LEU A 39 -20.43 13.44 20.86
N PHE A 40 -20.17 12.32 20.20
CA PHE A 40 -20.71 11.97 18.89
C PHE A 40 -21.06 10.47 18.82
N ARG A 41 -22.36 10.18 18.70
CA ARG A 41 -22.90 8.81 18.61
C ARG A 41 -22.28 7.97 17.48
N ALA A 42 -21.81 8.64 16.42
CA ALA A 42 -21.08 8.03 15.30
C ALA A 42 -19.83 7.26 15.70
N TYR A 43 -19.21 7.65 16.81
CA TYR A 43 -17.91 7.14 17.21
C TYR A 43 -18.01 6.03 18.26
N VAL A 44 -19.23 5.66 18.68
CA VAL A 44 -19.47 4.56 19.65
C VAL A 44 -18.82 3.23 19.22
N PRO A 45 -18.88 2.80 17.95
CA PRO A 45 -18.20 1.58 17.51
C PRO A 45 -16.67 1.61 17.72
N PHE A 46 -16.08 2.80 17.81
CA PHE A 46 -14.64 3.02 17.93
C PHE A 46 -14.17 3.16 19.39
N ALA A 47 -15.07 3.09 20.39
CA ALA A 47 -14.75 3.30 21.80
C ALA A 47 -13.70 2.32 22.37
N ASN A 48 -13.66 1.08 21.84
CA ASN A 48 -12.72 0.04 22.28
C ASN A 48 -11.61 -0.26 21.24
N MET A 49 -11.38 0.64 20.30
CA MET A 49 -10.48 0.40 19.16
C MET A 49 -9.02 0.86 19.36
N GLY A 50 -8.53 0.92 20.61
CA GLY A 50 -7.15 1.32 20.88
C GLY A 50 -6.10 0.49 20.13
N ALA A 51 -6.33 -0.81 19.97
CA ALA A 51 -5.47 -1.70 19.18
C ALA A 51 -5.50 -1.40 17.67
N TRP A 52 -6.64 -0.93 17.14
CA TRP A 52 -6.73 -0.49 15.75
C TRP A 52 -5.92 0.78 15.52
N GLY A 53 -5.87 1.67 16.52
CA GLY A 53 -5.07 2.89 16.45
C GLY A 53 -3.60 2.62 16.12
N VAL A 54 -2.98 1.66 16.80
CA VAL A 54 -1.60 1.23 16.53
C VAL A 54 -1.46 0.69 15.10
N GLY A 55 -2.40 -0.16 14.66
CA GLY A 55 -2.39 -0.75 13.32
C GLY A 55 -2.50 0.31 12.21
N LEU A 56 -3.37 1.30 12.38
CA LEU A 56 -3.55 2.38 11.41
C LEU A 56 -2.35 3.34 11.36
N ILE A 57 -1.74 3.63 12.51
CA ILE A 57 -0.49 4.39 12.56
C ILE A 57 0.63 3.63 11.85
N ALA A 58 0.81 2.34 12.16
CA ALA A 58 1.81 1.50 11.49
C ALA A 58 1.57 1.44 9.97
N LEU A 59 0.32 1.32 9.54
CA LEU A 59 -0.07 1.36 8.14
C LEU A 59 0.31 2.69 7.47
N ALA A 60 0.08 3.82 8.14
CA ALA A 60 0.46 5.14 7.64
C ALA A 60 1.99 5.27 7.44
N PHE A 61 2.78 4.75 8.39
CA PHE A 61 4.23 4.69 8.24
C PHE A 61 4.64 3.84 7.04
N VAL A 62 4.04 2.66 6.89
CA VAL A 62 4.31 1.79 5.74
C VAL A 62 3.97 2.50 4.43
N LEU A 63 2.81 3.12 4.30
CA LEU A 63 2.41 3.84 3.09
C LEU A 63 3.36 4.99 2.73
N THR A 64 3.94 5.64 3.74
CA THR A 64 4.88 6.75 3.58
C THR A 64 6.26 6.25 3.12
N PHE A 65 6.82 5.29 3.85
CA PHE A 65 8.21 4.87 3.74
C PHE A 65 8.45 3.66 2.83
N ALA A 66 7.41 2.91 2.46
CA ALA A 66 7.57 1.77 1.57
C ALA A 66 8.10 2.20 0.18
N PRO A 67 9.00 1.40 -0.42
CA PRO A 67 9.48 1.61 -1.79
C PRO A 67 8.33 1.56 -2.80
N ARG A 68 8.41 2.35 -3.89
CA ARG A 68 7.33 2.47 -4.88
C ARG A 68 6.99 1.16 -5.61
N ALA A 69 7.95 0.26 -5.78
CA ALA A 69 7.80 -1.01 -6.50
C ALA A 69 7.95 -2.24 -5.58
N SER A 70 7.54 -2.12 -4.31
CA SER A 70 7.59 -3.24 -3.36
C SER A 70 6.22 -3.91 -3.20
N LEU A 71 6.24 -5.23 -2.98
CA LEU A 71 5.06 -5.99 -2.56
C LEU A 71 4.45 -5.41 -1.27
N LEU A 72 5.31 -4.90 -0.38
CA LEU A 72 4.91 -4.30 0.88
C LEU A 72 4.08 -3.02 0.69
N LEU A 73 4.37 -2.18 -0.31
CA LEU A 73 3.51 -1.04 -0.63
C LEU A 73 2.17 -1.51 -1.20
N MET A 74 2.18 -2.53 -2.06
CA MET A 74 0.94 -3.07 -2.65
C MET A 74 0.03 -3.64 -1.58
N THR A 75 0.55 -4.48 -0.69
CA THR A 75 -0.24 -5.03 0.43
C THR A 75 -0.74 -3.92 1.34
N ALA A 76 0.06 -2.90 1.61
CA ALA A 76 -0.38 -1.74 2.40
C ALA A 76 -1.51 -0.96 1.73
N GLN A 77 -1.48 -0.75 0.40
CA GLN A 77 -2.58 -0.09 -0.32
C GLN A 77 -3.88 -0.92 -0.28
N LEU A 78 -3.76 -2.25 -0.35
CA LEU A 78 -4.90 -3.15 -0.23
C LEU A 78 -5.48 -3.13 1.20
N VAL A 79 -4.63 -3.27 2.22
CA VAL A 79 -5.02 -3.18 3.63
C VAL A 79 -5.66 -1.83 3.94
N SER A 80 -5.10 -0.75 3.38
CA SER A 80 -5.66 0.61 3.48
C SER A 80 -7.06 0.72 2.88
N ALA A 81 -7.28 0.18 1.67
CA ALA A 81 -8.59 0.17 1.05
C ALA A 81 -9.61 -0.60 1.91
N THR A 82 -9.22 -1.80 2.37
CA THR A 82 -10.05 -2.63 3.25
C THR A 82 -10.39 -1.90 4.55
N ALA A 83 -9.40 -1.27 5.19
CA ALA A 83 -9.61 -0.50 6.41
C ALA A 83 -10.61 0.64 6.21
N PHE A 84 -10.52 1.39 5.10
CA PHE A 84 -11.50 2.44 4.80
C PHE A 84 -12.90 1.90 4.59
N PHE A 85 -13.07 0.79 3.85
CA PHE A 85 -14.39 0.19 3.66
C PHE A 85 -14.98 -0.34 4.98
N ILE A 86 -14.16 -0.88 5.88
CA ILE A 86 -14.60 -1.26 7.23
C ILE A 86 -15.07 -0.02 8.01
N ILE A 87 -14.29 1.07 8.00
CA ILE A 87 -14.66 2.32 8.69
C ILE A 87 -15.97 2.88 8.14
N VAL A 88 -16.15 2.88 6.82
CA VAL A 88 -17.40 3.30 6.16
C VAL A 88 -18.57 2.42 6.60
N GLY A 89 -18.38 1.09 6.63
CA GLY A 89 -19.40 0.15 7.09
C GLY A 89 -19.82 0.43 8.54
N LEU A 90 -18.85 0.62 9.44
CA LEU A 90 -19.12 0.92 10.85
C LEU A 90 -19.85 2.27 11.04
N LEU A 91 -19.43 3.30 10.31
CA LEU A 91 -20.08 4.61 10.36
C LEU A 91 -21.52 4.56 9.83
N THR A 92 -21.72 3.85 8.71
CA THR A 92 -23.04 3.74 8.05
C THR A 92 -24.02 2.95 8.92
N LEU A 93 -23.56 1.88 9.58
CA LEU A 93 -24.40 1.11 10.51
C LEU A 93 -24.77 1.91 11.77
N GLY A 94 -23.91 2.82 12.23
CA GLY A 94 -24.14 3.59 13.46
C GLY A 94 -25.04 4.81 13.29
N VAL A 95 -24.98 5.50 12.14
CA VAL A 95 -25.61 6.83 11.96
C VAL A 95 -26.23 7.03 10.57
N GLY A 96 -26.08 6.08 9.66
CA GLY A 96 -26.51 6.21 8.27
C GLY A 96 -25.47 6.88 7.36
N LEU A 97 -25.91 7.24 6.14
CA LEU A 97 -25.07 7.83 5.10
C LEU A 97 -24.74 9.29 5.43
N LEU A 98 -23.54 9.52 5.96
CA LEU A 98 -23.00 10.85 6.23
C LEU A 98 -22.01 11.29 5.13
N PRO A 99 -21.79 12.61 4.94
CA PRO A 99 -20.76 13.12 4.04
C PRO A 99 -19.37 12.56 4.34
N THR A 100 -19.07 12.30 5.61
CA THR A 100 -17.82 11.65 6.05
C THR A 100 -17.67 10.24 5.48
N ALA A 101 -18.74 9.46 5.43
CA ALA A 101 -18.73 8.12 4.83
C ALA A 101 -18.44 8.19 3.32
N ALA A 102 -18.96 9.20 2.62
CA ALA A 102 -18.65 9.43 1.20
C ALA A 102 -17.17 9.79 1.00
N THR A 103 -16.61 10.70 1.81
CA THR A 103 -15.19 11.07 1.72
C THR A 103 -14.28 9.87 1.96
N ILE A 104 -14.55 9.07 3.00
CA ILE A 104 -13.76 7.88 3.32
C ILE A 104 -13.91 6.82 2.22
N SER A 105 -15.09 6.69 1.61
CA SER A 105 -15.30 5.80 0.46
C SER A 105 -14.46 6.19 -0.75
N VAL A 106 -14.37 7.49 -1.07
CA VAL A 106 -13.51 8.00 -2.14
C VAL A 106 -12.04 7.70 -1.86
N LEU A 107 -11.59 7.84 -0.61
CA LEU A 107 -10.23 7.47 -0.21
C LEU A 107 -10.00 5.96 -0.34
N GLY A 108 -10.97 5.12 0.04
CA GLY A 108 -10.97 3.67 -0.17
C GLY A 108 -10.80 3.30 -1.64
N CYS A 109 -11.62 3.88 -2.52
CA CYS A 109 -11.53 3.69 -3.97
C CYS A 109 -10.18 4.17 -4.52
N THR A 110 -9.67 5.31 -4.05
CA THR A 110 -8.37 5.85 -4.47
C THR A 110 -7.24 4.90 -4.07
N SER A 111 -7.27 4.36 -2.86
CA SER A 111 -6.31 3.35 -2.36
C SER A 111 -6.35 2.09 -3.23
N LEU A 112 -7.55 1.63 -3.62
CA LEU A 112 -7.74 0.48 -4.50
C LEU A 112 -7.16 0.74 -5.91
N LEU A 113 -7.37 1.93 -6.47
CA LEU A 113 -6.79 2.32 -7.77
C LEU A 113 -5.26 2.37 -7.71
N LEU A 114 -4.68 2.90 -6.63
CA LEU A 114 -3.23 2.89 -6.41
C LEU A 114 -2.69 1.47 -6.27
N PHE A 115 -3.42 0.57 -5.61
CA PHE A 115 -3.11 -0.85 -5.55
C PHE A 115 -3.05 -1.45 -6.96
N PHE A 116 -4.10 -1.30 -7.78
CA PHE A 116 -4.13 -1.86 -9.13
C PHE A 116 -3.03 -1.32 -10.03
N ARG A 117 -2.76 0.00 -9.95
CA ARG A 117 -1.66 0.62 -10.68
C ARG A 117 -0.30 0.02 -10.28
N SER A 118 -0.07 -0.15 -8.98
CA SER A 118 1.18 -0.73 -8.45
C SER A 118 1.29 -2.21 -8.79
N PHE A 119 0.19 -2.95 -8.71
CA PHE A 119 0.10 -4.36 -9.07
C PHE A 119 0.42 -4.60 -10.54
N ARG A 120 -0.12 -3.78 -11.43
CA ARG A 120 0.19 -3.86 -12.87
C ARG A 120 1.68 -3.64 -13.14
N GLN A 121 2.28 -2.59 -12.55
CA GLN A 121 3.71 -2.32 -12.72
C GLN A 121 4.60 -3.46 -12.19
N TRP A 122 4.23 -4.03 -11.05
CA TRP A 122 4.92 -5.18 -10.49
C TRP A 122 4.79 -6.40 -11.41
N LEU A 123 3.59 -6.69 -11.91
CA LEU A 123 3.31 -7.81 -12.81
C LEU A 123 4.12 -7.69 -14.11
N ASP A 124 4.16 -6.50 -14.72
CA ASP A 124 4.96 -6.24 -15.92
C ASP A 124 6.45 -6.51 -15.68
N THR A 125 6.95 -6.15 -14.50
CA THR A 125 8.35 -6.42 -14.09
C THR A 125 8.61 -7.92 -13.91
N GLN A 126 7.68 -8.65 -13.29
CA GLN A 126 7.80 -10.10 -13.14
C GLN A 126 7.76 -10.82 -14.48
N LEU A 127 6.82 -10.45 -15.35
CA LEU A 127 6.71 -11.01 -16.70
C LEU A 127 7.98 -10.74 -17.52
N TRP A 128 8.52 -9.54 -17.43
CA TRP A 128 9.81 -9.22 -18.05
C TRP A 128 10.95 -10.11 -17.51
N TYR A 129 11.01 -10.32 -16.19
CA TYR A 129 12.04 -11.14 -15.56
C TYR A 129 11.94 -12.61 -15.98
N LEU A 130 10.72 -13.16 -15.99
CA LEU A 130 10.43 -14.52 -16.46
C LEU A 130 10.79 -14.67 -17.95
N ASN A 131 10.41 -13.72 -18.79
CA ASN A 131 10.75 -13.71 -20.21
C ASN A 131 12.27 -13.64 -20.45
N ARG A 132 13.00 -12.88 -19.63
CA ARG A 132 14.48 -12.82 -19.68
C ARG A 132 15.14 -14.12 -19.25
N ARG A 133 14.61 -14.81 -18.23
CA ARG A 133 15.11 -16.13 -17.83
C ARG A 133 14.83 -17.19 -18.90
N ALA A 134 13.65 -17.15 -19.52
CA ALA A 134 13.27 -18.10 -20.57
C ALA A 134 14.04 -17.88 -21.89
N ARG A 135 14.50 -16.65 -22.15
CA ARG A 135 15.28 -16.29 -23.34
C ARG A 135 16.61 -15.68 -22.92
N ALA A 136 17.56 -16.55 -22.54
CA ALA A 136 18.96 -16.14 -22.39
C ALA A 136 19.39 -15.42 -23.70
N PRO A 137 20.04 -14.25 -23.63
CA PRO A 137 20.42 -13.53 -24.84
C PRO A 137 21.33 -14.40 -25.71
N ARG A 138 20.99 -14.60 -26.99
CA ARG A 138 21.77 -15.47 -27.92
C ARG A 138 23.25 -15.09 -28.03
N TRP A 139 23.60 -13.83 -27.74
CA TRP A 139 24.99 -13.38 -27.71
C TRP A 139 25.77 -13.92 -26.50
N LEU A 140 25.11 -14.14 -25.37
CA LEU A 140 25.70 -14.78 -24.18
C LEU A 140 26.01 -16.25 -24.45
N GLU A 141 25.16 -16.97 -25.19
CA GLU A 141 25.42 -18.36 -25.62
C GLU A 141 26.69 -18.49 -26.49
N ARG A 142 27.07 -17.43 -27.22
CA ARG A 142 28.29 -17.42 -28.02
C ARG A 142 29.56 -17.20 -27.19
N THR A 143 29.45 -16.62 -25.99
CA THR A 143 30.62 -16.38 -25.15
C THR A 143 31.19 -17.69 -24.60
N ARG A 144 32.53 -17.82 -24.61
CA ARG A 144 33.22 -19.02 -24.08
C ARG A 144 32.91 -19.25 -22.59
N VAL A 145 32.67 -18.16 -21.84
CA VAL A 145 32.31 -18.18 -20.42
C VAL A 145 30.99 -18.91 -20.18
N PHE A 146 29.97 -18.67 -21.01
CA PHE A 146 28.68 -19.34 -20.87
C PHE A 146 28.75 -20.84 -21.17
N ARG A 147 29.52 -21.25 -22.20
CA ARG A 147 29.80 -22.67 -22.48
C ARG A 147 30.53 -23.35 -21.34
N TRP A 148 31.54 -22.68 -20.76
CA TRP A 148 32.28 -23.19 -19.61
C TRP A 148 31.40 -23.33 -18.36
N LEU A 149 30.55 -22.34 -18.06
CA LEU A 149 29.60 -22.41 -16.95
C LEU A 149 28.58 -23.54 -17.13
N ARG A 150 28.06 -23.73 -18.35
CA ARG A 150 27.12 -24.83 -18.65
C ARG A 150 27.77 -26.20 -18.49
N GLN A 151 29.03 -26.36 -18.89
CA GLN A 151 29.77 -27.61 -18.69
C GLN A 151 30.09 -27.89 -17.23
N ARG A 152 30.27 -26.83 -16.42
CA ARG A 152 30.65 -26.96 -15.01
C ARG A 152 29.47 -27.15 -14.06
N PHE A 153 28.29 -26.62 -14.40
CA PHE A 153 27.09 -26.67 -13.56
C PHE A 153 25.92 -27.45 -14.17
N GLY A 154 26.01 -27.88 -15.42
CA GLY A 154 24.97 -28.66 -16.10
C GLY A 154 25.10 -30.17 -15.95
N ARG A 155 25.88 -30.67 -14.98
CA ARG A 155 26.09 -32.11 -14.75
C ARG A 155 25.30 -32.72 -13.59
N ASP A 156 24.51 -31.92 -12.86
CA ASP A 156 23.78 -32.38 -11.67
C ASP A 156 22.25 -32.34 -11.85
N GLY A 157 21.77 -32.58 -13.07
CA GLY A 157 20.34 -32.73 -13.39
C GLY A 157 20.10 -33.90 -14.32
#